data_AF-A0A7J0AG96-F1
#
_entry.id   AF-A0A7J0AG96-F1
#
_cell.length_a   1.000
_cell.length_b   1.000
_cell.length_c   1.000
_cell.angle_alpha   90.00
_cell.angle_beta   90.00
_cell.angle_gamma   90.00
#
_symmetry.space_group_name_H-M   'P 1'
#
loop_
_entity.id
_entity.type
_entity.pdbx_description
1 polymer ?
#
loop_
_entity_poly.entity_id
_entity_poly.type
_entity_poly.pdbx_seq_one_letter_code
_entity_poly.pdbx_strand_id
1 'polypeptide(L)'
;MVFILATTEKHKVIPTILSRCQIYDFSRITVADMVEHLQYVASCEGITAEASALNVIARKADGAMRDALSIFDQVAASSMGAITYASTIENLNVLDSEYYNRLLSAFLAGNVQDALLIYKEIRDHGFNNHFFLTGLADYFRDLLVARDPRTAVLLESDDGHRARMAELAAGCTPEFLYKAMDLCNRADLDFRIAANKQFLVELTLIKLCQAASPSPGNDSGEGEGQSRLKPIAAPVSSAPQPAVAKTPAVVAAVGSPAGDRRPKPAVAPVSPPSRPTTPALSNKGPAALGPGISIRLGAERKTMAEEPAAATMAPRREQRAAPYTDAAVDVAWENFLQSNPSAHILANTMRTCRPRRLQDDTFIVPVESPAQQQTIETCMQDIRSYICNKLANDLIRFNVEIIEGEGSPRTWTEKEVLAHMLDENPSIRNLMDTLKLSLD
;
A
#
# COMPACT_ATOMS: atom_id res chain seq x y z
N MET A 1 -29.39 -15.86 -35.62
CA MET A 1 -28.15 -15.22 -35.13
C MET A 1 -28.41 -14.76 -33.72
N VAL A 2 -27.62 -15.22 -32.74
CA VAL A 2 -27.74 -14.85 -31.33
C VAL A 2 -26.54 -13.96 -30.99
N PHE A 3 -26.79 -12.81 -30.38
CA PHE A 3 -25.73 -11.91 -29.89
C PHE A 3 -25.62 -12.05 -28.37
N ILE A 4 -24.39 -12.21 -27.89
CA ILE A 4 -24.08 -12.28 -26.45
C ILE A 4 -23.15 -11.11 -26.13
N LEU A 5 -23.58 -10.26 -25.20
CA LEU A 5 -22.80 -9.12 -24.73
C LEU A 5 -22.44 -9.35 -23.25
N ALA A 6 -21.15 -9.24 -22.90
CA ALA A 6 -20.66 -9.34 -21.53
C ALA A 6 -19.98 -8.04 -21.12
N THR A 7 -20.33 -7.49 -19.95
CA THR A 7 -19.72 -6.27 -19.37
C THR A 7 -19.67 -6.38 -17.85
N THR A 8 -18.62 -5.84 -17.25
CA THR A 8 -18.51 -5.67 -15.79
C THR A 8 -19.17 -4.37 -15.30
N GLU A 9 -19.49 -3.45 -16.22
CA GLU A 9 -20.01 -2.11 -15.93
C GLU A 9 -21.35 -1.88 -16.62
N LYS A 10 -22.40 -2.58 -16.18
CA LYS A 10 -23.74 -2.51 -16.80
C LYS A 10 -24.30 -1.10 -16.92
N HIS A 11 -23.95 -0.22 -15.97
CA HIS A 11 -24.41 1.17 -15.93
C HIS A 11 -23.80 2.05 -17.03
N LYS A 12 -22.69 1.63 -17.65
CA LYS A 12 -22.09 2.34 -18.80
C LYS A 12 -22.72 1.96 -20.13
N VAL A 13 -23.55 0.91 -20.17
CA VAL A 13 -24.25 0.49 -21.39
C VAL A 13 -25.46 1.39 -21.61
N ILE A 14 -25.61 1.90 -22.84
CA ILE A 14 -26.71 2.79 -23.17
C ILE A 14 -28.08 2.09 -23.01
N PRO A 15 -29.11 2.77 -22.47
CA PRO A 15 -30.44 2.20 -22.25
C PRO A 15 -31.11 1.61 -23.52
N THR A 16 -30.74 2.11 -24.70
CA THR A 16 -31.26 1.64 -25.98
C THR A 16 -30.79 0.23 -26.35
N ILE A 17 -29.63 -0.21 -25.86
CA ILE A 17 -29.15 -1.59 -26.00
C ILE A 17 -29.77 -2.46 -24.91
N LEU A 18 -29.78 -2.00 -23.67
CA LEU A 18 -30.35 -2.73 -22.53
C LEU A 18 -31.83 -3.07 -22.73
N SER A 19 -32.61 -2.18 -23.36
CA SER A 19 -34.03 -2.43 -23.66
C SER A 19 -34.29 -3.52 -24.71
N ARG A 20 -33.24 -3.94 -25.44
CA ARG A 20 -33.33 -4.95 -26.51
C ARG A 20 -32.60 -6.26 -26.17
N CYS A 21 -32.01 -6.36 -24.98
CA CYS A 21 -31.24 -7.52 -24.53
C CYS A 21 -31.92 -8.17 -23.32
N GLN A 22 -31.88 -9.51 -23.26
CA GLN A 22 -32.14 -10.23 -22.02
C GLN A 22 -30.93 -10.04 -21.10
N ILE A 23 -31.14 -9.44 -19.95
CA ILE A 23 -30.08 -9.16 -18.98
C ILE A 23 -29.98 -10.34 -18.02
N TYR A 24 -28.77 -10.87 -17.88
CA TYR A 24 -28.40 -11.86 -16.87
C TYR A 24 -27.30 -11.23 -16.02
N ASP A 25 -27.62 -10.95 -14.75
CA ASP A 25 -26.64 -10.46 -13.77
C ASP A 25 -25.99 -11.67 -13.08
N PHE A 26 -24.67 -11.79 -13.20
CA PHE A 26 -23.90 -12.81 -12.48
C PHE A 26 -23.45 -12.22 -11.14
N SER A 27 -23.79 -12.90 -10.05
CA SER A 27 -23.30 -12.58 -8.71
C SER A 27 -21.99 -13.31 -8.44
N ARG A 28 -21.25 -12.87 -7.41
CA ARG A 28 -20.09 -13.62 -6.91
C ARG A 28 -20.52 -15.02 -6.51
N ILE A 29 -19.69 -16.01 -6.87
CA ILE A 29 -19.94 -17.42 -6.53
C ILE A 29 -19.59 -17.59 -5.05
N THR A 30 -20.41 -18.32 -4.31
CA THR A 30 -20.14 -18.56 -2.89
C THR A 30 -18.95 -19.50 -2.72
N VAL A 31 -18.22 -19.39 -1.60
CA VAL A 31 -17.09 -20.28 -1.30
C VAL A 31 -17.52 -21.74 -1.31
N ALA A 32 -18.72 -22.05 -0.80
CA ALA A 32 -19.27 -23.41 -0.79
C ALA A 32 -19.47 -23.97 -2.21
N ASP A 33 -20.10 -23.19 -3.10
CA ASP A 33 -20.33 -23.60 -4.49
C ASP A 33 -19.00 -23.77 -5.25
N MET A 34 -18.01 -22.91 -4.96
CA MET A 34 -16.67 -23.02 -5.55
C MET A 34 -15.97 -24.30 -5.10
N VAL A 35 -16.04 -24.65 -3.82
CA VAL A 35 -15.45 -25.89 -3.29
C VAL A 35 -16.11 -27.12 -3.94
N GLU A 36 -17.45 -27.14 -4.05
CA GLU A 36 -18.16 -28.22 -4.72
C GLU A 36 -17.75 -28.36 -6.19
N HIS A 37 -17.61 -27.23 -6.90
CA HIS A 37 -17.18 -27.24 -8.29
C HIS A 37 -15.72 -27.68 -8.46
N LEU A 38 -14.81 -27.23 -7.59
CA LEU A 38 -13.41 -27.69 -7.59
C LEU A 38 -13.31 -29.19 -7.28
N GLN A 39 -14.13 -29.70 -6.37
CA GLN A 39 -14.19 -31.13 -6.05
C GLN A 39 -14.66 -31.94 -7.26
N TYR A 40 -15.66 -31.44 -7.98
CA TYR A 40 -16.12 -32.03 -9.24
C TYR A 40 -14.99 -32.07 -10.29
N VAL A 41 -14.29 -30.95 -10.51
CA VAL A 41 -13.16 -30.88 -11.46
C VAL A 41 -12.04 -31.85 -11.07
N ALA A 42 -11.67 -31.90 -9.80
CA ALA A 42 -10.66 -32.86 -9.30
C ALA A 42 -11.04 -34.31 -9.61
N SER A 43 -12.33 -34.67 -9.45
CA SER A 43 -12.83 -36.00 -9.76
C SER A 43 -12.79 -36.33 -11.27
N CYS A 44 -13.03 -35.34 -12.13
CA CYS A 44 -12.95 -35.50 -13.59
C CYS A 44 -11.50 -35.69 -14.07
N GLU A 45 -10.55 -35.02 -13.42
CA GLU A 45 -9.13 -35.06 -13.78
C GLU A 45 -8.35 -36.19 -13.10
N GLY A 46 -8.98 -36.92 -12.18
CA GLY A 46 -8.33 -38.00 -11.42
C GLY A 46 -7.34 -37.50 -10.37
N ILE A 47 -7.52 -36.26 -9.90
CA ILE A 47 -6.70 -35.61 -8.88
C ILE A 47 -7.31 -35.86 -7.51
N THR A 48 -6.49 -36.23 -6.53
CA THR A 48 -6.95 -36.35 -5.14
C THR A 48 -6.85 -34.99 -4.46
N ALA A 49 -7.97 -34.44 -4.00
CA ALA A 49 -8.01 -33.14 -3.33
C ALA A 49 -8.72 -33.22 -1.97
N GLU A 50 -8.12 -32.59 -0.96
CA GLU A 50 -8.69 -32.45 0.39
C GLU A 50 -9.66 -31.27 0.45
N ALA A 51 -10.81 -31.43 1.12
CA ALA A 51 -11.81 -30.37 1.22
C ALA A 51 -11.29 -29.09 1.90
N SER A 52 -10.39 -29.23 2.89
CA SER A 52 -9.73 -28.10 3.56
C SER A 52 -8.85 -27.29 2.61
N ALA A 53 -8.12 -27.97 1.71
CA ALA A 53 -7.29 -27.35 0.69
C ALA A 53 -8.14 -26.59 -0.35
N LEU A 54 -9.23 -27.20 -0.81
CA LEU A 54 -10.16 -26.55 -1.74
C LEU A 54 -10.80 -25.30 -1.13
N ASN A 55 -11.08 -25.31 0.18
CA ASN A 55 -11.60 -24.14 0.88
C ASN A 55 -10.60 -22.96 0.86
N VAL A 56 -9.30 -23.23 1.07
CA VAL A 56 -8.25 -22.21 0.97
C VAL A 56 -8.20 -21.61 -0.43
N ILE A 57 -8.26 -22.45 -1.47
CA ILE A 57 -8.26 -22.00 -2.88
C ILE A 57 -9.50 -21.14 -3.17
N ALA A 58 -10.68 -21.61 -2.76
CA ALA A 58 -11.94 -20.90 -2.98
C ALA A 58 -11.97 -19.52 -2.29
N ARG A 59 -11.49 -19.45 -1.04
CA ARG A 59 -11.35 -18.18 -0.30
C ARG A 59 -10.38 -17.23 -1.00
N LYS A 60 -9.23 -17.76 -1.48
CA LYS A 60 -8.22 -16.94 -2.16
C LYS A 60 -8.74 -16.32 -3.46
N ALA A 61 -9.70 -16.96 -4.11
CA ALA A 61 -10.27 -16.54 -5.38
C ALA A 61 -11.44 -15.55 -5.27
N ASP A 62 -11.91 -15.20 -4.07
CA ASP A 62 -12.90 -14.13 -3.81
C ASP A 62 -14.14 -14.14 -4.73
N GLY A 63 -14.68 -15.34 -5.01
CA GLY A 63 -15.87 -15.53 -5.86
C GLY A 63 -15.61 -15.55 -7.37
N ALA A 64 -14.35 -15.48 -7.83
CA ALA A 64 -13.96 -15.60 -9.23
C ALA A 64 -13.52 -17.04 -9.56
N MET A 65 -14.41 -17.85 -10.15
CA MET A 65 -14.13 -19.26 -10.46
C MET A 65 -12.91 -19.46 -11.37
N ARG A 66 -12.65 -18.52 -12.29
CA ARG A 66 -11.47 -18.58 -13.16
C ARG A 66 -10.17 -18.52 -12.37
N ASP A 67 -10.13 -17.66 -11.35
CA ASP A 67 -8.94 -17.51 -10.51
C ASP A 67 -8.77 -18.74 -9.61
N ALA A 68 -9.88 -19.30 -9.11
CA ALA A 68 -9.87 -20.55 -8.35
C ALA A 68 -9.32 -21.73 -9.17
N LEU A 69 -9.76 -21.89 -10.43
CA LEU A 69 -9.24 -22.93 -11.33
C LEU A 69 -7.76 -22.70 -11.65
N SER A 70 -7.36 -21.45 -11.88
CA SER A 70 -5.95 -21.11 -12.15
C SER A 70 -5.05 -21.46 -10.96
N ILE A 71 -5.51 -21.19 -9.74
CA ILE A 71 -4.82 -21.56 -8.50
C ILE A 71 -4.81 -23.09 -8.33
N PHE A 72 -5.95 -23.74 -8.57
CA PHE A 72 -6.08 -25.20 -8.48
C PHE A 72 -5.07 -25.89 -9.40
N ASP A 73 -4.98 -25.47 -10.66
CA ASP A 73 -4.02 -26.00 -11.64
C ASP A 73 -2.57 -25.79 -11.17
N GLN A 74 -2.27 -24.61 -10.62
CA GLN A 74 -0.95 -24.30 -10.08
C GLN A 74 -0.57 -25.23 -8.91
N VAL A 75 -1.50 -25.48 -7.98
CA VAL A 75 -1.27 -26.36 -6.83
C VAL A 75 -1.23 -27.83 -7.27
N ALA A 76 -2.07 -28.24 -8.23
CA ALA A 76 -2.06 -29.59 -8.79
C ALA A 76 -0.72 -29.91 -9.46
N ALA A 77 -0.17 -28.95 -10.22
CA ALA A 77 1.10 -29.09 -10.92
C ALA A 77 2.29 -29.25 -9.96
N SER A 78 2.29 -28.56 -8.82
CA SER A 78 3.37 -28.65 -7.83
C SER A 78 3.26 -29.86 -6.92
N SER A 79 2.05 -30.35 -6.67
CA SER A 79 1.78 -31.49 -5.79
C SER A 79 1.64 -32.83 -6.51
N MET A 80 1.99 -32.88 -7.80
CA MET A 80 1.93 -34.08 -8.66
C MET A 80 0.57 -34.81 -8.59
N GLY A 81 -0.52 -34.04 -8.53
CA GLY A 81 -1.89 -34.58 -8.53
C GLY A 81 -2.47 -34.94 -7.16
N ALA A 82 -1.79 -34.61 -6.05
CA ALA A 82 -2.31 -34.78 -4.69
C ALA A 82 -2.40 -33.42 -3.95
N ILE A 83 -3.55 -32.77 -4.04
CA ILE A 83 -3.81 -31.47 -3.42
C ILE A 83 -4.14 -31.68 -1.94
N THR A 84 -3.16 -31.42 -1.08
CA THR A 84 -3.27 -31.48 0.38
C THR A 84 -3.34 -30.08 0.97
N TYR A 85 -3.80 -29.96 2.21
CA TYR A 85 -3.78 -28.68 2.93
C TYR A 85 -2.38 -28.06 2.96
N ALA A 86 -1.37 -28.84 3.35
CA ALA A 86 0.01 -28.39 3.46
C ALA A 86 0.59 -27.91 2.13
N SER A 87 0.42 -28.69 1.05
CA SER A 87 0.92 -28.29 -0.27
C SER A 87 0.24 -27.03 -0.79
N THR A 88 -1.05 -26.85 -0.51
CA THR A 88 -1.81 -25.66 -0.92
C THR A 88 -1.33 -24.40 -0.19
N ILE A 89 -1.10 -24.51 1.12
CA ILE A 89 -0.58 -23.43 1.96
C ILE A 89 0.81 -22.98 1.52
N GLU A 90 1.71 -23.93 1.27
CA GLU A 90 3.06 -23.66 0.77
C GLU A 90 3.04 -22.99 -0.62
N ASN A 91 2.23 -23.49 -1.54
CA ASN A 91 2.16 -22.94 -2.90
C ASN A 91 1.49 -21.57 -2.98
N LEU A 92 0.45 -21.35 -2.19
CA LEU A 92 -0.27 -20.08 -2.15
C LEU A 92 0.42 -19.04 -1.27
N ASN A 93 1.47 -19.42 -0.55
CA ASN A 93 2.14 -18.58 0.44
C ASN A 93 1.12 -17.94 1.40
N VAL A 94 0.14 -18.73 1.83
CA VAL A 94 -0.90 -18.34 2.79
C VAL A 94 -0.43 -18.72 4.18
N LEU A 95 -0.55 -17.83 5.15
CA LEU A 95 -0.08 -18.14 6.49
C LEU A 95 -1.06 -19.10 7.19
N ASP A 96 -0.53 -20.12 7.86
CA ASP A 96 -1.33 -21.02 8.68
C ASP A 96 -2.01 -20.26 9.83
N SER A 97 -3.24 -20.68 10.14
CA SER A 97 -4.03 -20.19 11.27
C SER A 97 -3.31 -20.36 12.61
N GLU A 98 -2.43 -21.36 12.73
CA GLU A 98 -1.64 -21.59 13.94
C GLU A 98 -0.72 -20.41 14.28
N TYR A 99 -0.14 -19.73 13.28
CA TYR A 99 0.67 -18.54 13.52
C TYR A 99 -0.15 -17.39 14.10
N TYR A 100 -1.37 -17.18 13.60
CA TYR A 100 -2.29 -16.18 14.15
C TYR A 100 -2.73 -16.52 15.57
N ASN A 101 -2.93 -17.80 15.89
CA ASN A 101 -3.21 -18.27 17.26
C ASN A 101 -2.04 -17.98 18.22
N ARG A 102 -0.80 -18.28 17.80
CA ARG A 102 0.42 -17.99 18.56
C ARG A 102 0.59 -16.49 18.79
N LEU A 103 0.36 -15.67 17.76
CA LEU A 103 0.40 -14.21 17.86
C LEU A 103 -0.68 -13.66 18.79
N LEU A 104 -1.92 -14.15 18.69
CA LEU A 104 -3.00 -13.76 19.59
C LEU A 104 -2.63 -14.04 21.05
N SER A 105 -2.07 -15.22 21.33
CA SER A 105 -1.62 -15.59 22.67
C SER A 105 -0.53 -14.63 23.18
N ALA A 106 0.43 -14.25 22.34
CA ALA A 106 1.47 -13.28 22.67
C ALA A 106 0.88 -11.88 22.93
N PHE A 107 -0.10 -11.45 22.12
CA PHE A 107 -0.78 -10.16 22.30
C PHE A 107 -1.52 -10.12 23.63
N LEU A 108 -2.33 -11.13 23.93
CA LEU A 108 -3.09 -11.20 25.19
C LEU A 108 -2.17 -11.27 26.43
N ALA A 109 -1.00 -11.90 26.31
CA ALA A 109 0.02 -11.90 27.36
C ALA A 109 0.83 -10.59 27.45
N GLY A 110 0.67 -9.67 26.48
CA GLY A 110 1.49 -8.45 26.38
C GLY A 110 2.97 -8.72 26.05
N ASN A 111 3.30 -9.91 25.53
CA ASN A 111 4.67 -10.31 25.26
C ASN A 111 5.11 -9.85 23.85
N VAL A 112 5.73 -8.67 23.81
CA VAL A 112 6.25 -8.06 22.57
C VAL A 112 7.37 -8.92 21.96
N GLN A 113 8.22 -9.52 22.79
CA GLN A 113 9.37 -10.28 22.33
C GLN A 113 8.91 -11.51 21.54
N ASP A 114 7.95 -12.26 22.08
CA ASP A 114 7.41 -13.44 21.41
C ASP A 114 6.71 -13.06 20.10
N ALA A 115 5.92 -11.98 20.09
CA ALA A 115 5.26 -11.51 18.87
C ALA A 115 6.26 -11.16 17.76
N LEU A 116 7.37 -10.50 18.09
CA LEU A 116 8.43 -10.16 17.12
C LEU A 116 9.21 -11.38 16.66
N LEU A 117 9.45 -12.37 17.54
CA LEU A 117 10.11 -13.63 17.17
C LEU A 117 9.24 -14.46 16.22
N ILE A 118 7.93 -14.55 16.48
CA ILE A 118 6.97 -15.22 15.59
C ILE A 118 6.93 -14.50 14.24
N TYR A 119 6.89 -13.17 14.22
CA TYR A 119 6.94 -12.41 12.97
C TYR A 119 8.24 -12.62 12.18
N LYS A 120 9.38 -12.74 12.88
CA LYS A 120 10.65 -13.09 12.24
C LYS A 120 10.58 -14.47 11.58
N GLU A 121 10.05 -15.49 12.27
CA GLU A 121 9.85 -16.83 11.73
C GLU A 121 9.04 -16.79 10.42
N ILE A 122 7.89 -16.10 10.44
CA ILE A 122 7.03 -15.88 9.27
C ILE A 122 7.82 -15.24 8.12
N ARG A 123 8.60 -14.21 8.40
CA ARG A 123 9.36 -13.52 7.35
C ARG A 123 10.52 -14.37 6.82
N ASP A 124 11.17 -15.16 7.68
CA ASP A 124 12.25 -16.07 7.29
C ASP A 124 11.73 -17.21 6.38
N HIS A 125 10.43 -17.55 6.48
CA HIS A 125 9.71 -18.42 5.53
C HIS A 125 9.32 -17.73 4.20
N GLY A 126 9.61 -16.43 4.01
CA GLY A 126 9.37 -15.72 2.75
C GLY A 126 7.92 -15.22 2.55
N PHE A 127 7.14 -15.17 3.62
CA PHE A 127 5.79 -14.61 3.57
C PHE A 127 5.81 -13.10 3.29
N ASN A 128 4.79 -12.62 2.57
CA ASN A 128 4.65 -11.20 2.26
C ASN A 128 4.06 -10.43 3.45
N ASN A 129 4.72 -9.33 3.84
CA ASN A 129 4.30 -8.49 4.97
C ASN A 129 2.89 -7.89 4.81
N HIS A 130 2.46 -7.57 3.58
CA HIS A 130 1.12 -7.04 3.33
C HIS A 130 0.07 -8.11 3.54
N PHE A 131 0.24 -9.29 2.93
CA PHE A 131 -0.69 -10.41 3.10
C PHE A 131 -0.77 -10.87 4.56
N PHE A 132 0.34 -10.84 5.29
CA PHE A 132 0.34 -11.06 6.73
C PHE A 132 -0.55 -10.05 7.47
N LEU A 133 -0.43 -8.76 7.15
CA LEU A 133 -1.18 -7.70 7.82
C LEU A 133 -2.69 -7.78 7.51
N THR A 134 -3.05 -7.99 6.24
CA THR A 134 -4.45 -8.16 5.84
C THR A 134 -5.05 -9.42 6.46
N GLY A 135 -4.33 -10.54 6.43
CA GLY A 135 -4.77 -11.78 7.06
C GLY A 135 -4.92 -11.68 8.58
N LEU A 136 -4.06 -10.89 9.25
CA LEU A 136 -4.21 -10.59 10.67
C LEU A 136 -5.47 -9.76 10.96
N ALA A 137 -5.81 -8.80 10.09
CA ALA A 137 -7.04 -8.01 10.21
C ALA A 137 -8.29 -8.88 10.04
N ASP A 138 -8.29 -9.76 9.02
CA ASP A 138 -9.37 -10.72 8.77
C ASP A 138 -9.52 -11.67 9.97
N TYR A 139 -8.41 -12.13 10.54
CA TYR A 139 -8.42 -13.00 11.72
C TYR A 139 -9.07 -12.33 12.94
N PHE A 140 -8.77 -11.04 13.21
CA PHE A 140 -9.43 -10.30 14.28
C PHE A 140 -10.92 -10.08 14.01
N ARG A 141 -11.30 -9.83 12.75
CA ARG A 141 -12.70 -9.73 12.33
C ARG A 141 -13.44 -11.04 12.56
N ASP A 142 -12.85 -12.16 12.17
CA ASP A 142 -13.45 -13.48 12.35
C ASP A 142 -13.58 -13.84 13.84
N LEU A 143 -12.62 -13.46 14.69
CA LEU A 143 -12.74 -13.61 16.16
C LEU A 143 -13.90 -12.77 16.73
N LEU A 144 -14.04 -11.52 16.28
CA LEU A 144 -15.14 -10.65 16.73
C LEU A 144 -16.51 -11.24 16.35
N VAL A 145 -16.62 -11.76 15.14
CA VAL A 145 -17.86 -12.34 14.60
C VAL A 145 -18.16 -13.71 15.21
N ALA A 146 -17.16 -14.52 15.52
CA ALA A 146 -17.33 -15.82 16.19
C ALA A 146 -17.78 -15.68 17.66
N ARG A 147 -17.62 -14.50 18.26
CA ARG A 147 -17.94 -14.24 19.68
C ARG A 147 -19.43 -14.28 19.99
N ASP A 148 -20.29 -13.79 19.09
CA ASP A 148 -21.75 -13.85 19.24
C ASP A 148 -22.30 -15.01 18.37
N PRO A 149 -23.03 -15.98 18.97
CA PRO A 149 -23.67 -17.06 18.22
C PRO A 149 -24.57 -16.60 17.08
N ARG A 150 -25.16 -15.40 17.18
CA ARG A 150 -25.99 -14.81 16.10
C ARG A 150 -25.16 -14.40 14.90
N THR A 151 -23.93 -13.92 15.13
CA THR A 151 -23.04 -13.45 14.07
C THR A 151 -22.15 -14.57 13.54
N ALA A 152 -21.98 -15.68 14.24
CA ALA A 152 -21.18 -16.83 13.81
C ALA A 152 -21.59 -17.40 12.44
N VAL A 153 -22.84 -17.18 11.99
CA VAL A 153 -23.32 -17.55 10.64
C VAL A 153 -22.57 -16.80 9.53
N LEU A 154 -22.00 -15.62 9.82
CA LEU A 154 -21.21 -14.83 8.87
C LEU A 154 -19.81 -15.39 8.64
N LEU A 155 -19.33 -16.35 9.46
CA LEU A 155 -18.10 -17.09 9.17
C LEU A 155 -18.40 -18.16 8.13
N GLU A 156 -17.75 -18.04 6.98
CA GLU A 156 -17.79 -19.01 5.87
C GLU A 156 -16.89 -20.23 6.13
N SER A 157 -16.89 -20.73 7.38
CA SER A 157 -16.04 -21.84 7.84
C SER A 157 -16.88 -23.04 8.29
N ASP A 158 -16.24 -24.20 8.44
CA ASP A 158 -16.88 -25.38 9.03
C ASP A 158 -17.26 -25.18 10.51
N ASP A 159 -18.20 -25.97 11.00
CA ASP A 159 -18.71 -25.88 12.38
C ASP A 159 -17.62 -26.09 13.44
N GLY A 160 -16.62 -26.93 13.15
CA GLY A 160 -15.50 -27.20 14.06
C GLY A 160 -14.57 -25.98 14.19
N HIS A 161 -14.26 -25.33 13.08
CA HIS A 161 -13.48 -24.10 13.07
C HIS A 161 -14.24 -22.95 13.74
N ARG A 162 -15.55 -22.82 13.48
CA ARG A 162 -16.40 -21.83 14.17
C ARG A 162 -16.39 -22.00 15.69
N ALA A 163 -16.48 -23.25 16.17
CA ALA A 163 -16.42 -23.54 17.61
C ALA A 163 -15.06 -23.16 18.23
N ARG A 164 -13.94 -23.54 17.59
CA ARG A 164 -12.59 -23.16 18.05
C ARG A 164 -12.37 -21.65 18.08
N MET A 165 -12.85 -20.94 17.05
CA MET A 165 -12.77 -19.49 17.02
C MET A 165 -13.61 -18.84 18.12
N ALA A 166 -14.79 -19.37 18.43
CA ALA A 166 -15.62 -18.89 19.53
C ALA A 166 -14.93 -19.06 20.89
N GLU A 167 -14.23 -20.19 21.11
CA GLU A 167 -13.42 -20.42 22.32
C GLU A 167 -12.29 -19.40 22.46
N LEU A 168 -11.56 -19.13 21.38
CA LEU A 168 -10.49 -18.12 21.36
C LEU A 168 -11.04 -16.70 21.56
N ALA A 169 -12.18 -16.39 20.95
CA ALA A 169 -12.85 -15.10 21.07
C ALA A 169 -13.37 -14.84 22.49
N ALA A 170 -13.71 -15.89 23.25
CA ALA A 170 -14.12 -15.78 24.64
C ALA A 170 -12.99 -15.25 25.55
N GLY A 171 -11.73 -15.56 25.23
CA GLY A 171 -10.54 -15.04 25.92
C GLY A 171 -10.20 -13.59 25.59
N CYS A 172 -10.87 -12.99 24.60
CA CYS A 172 -10.59 -11.64 24.13
C CYS A 172 -11.63 -10.63 24.62
N THR A 173 -11.19 -9.42 24.99
CA THR A 173 -12.11 -8.31 25.24
C THR A 173 -12.53 -7.67 23.91
N PRO A 174 -13.80 -7.25 23.75
CA PRO A 174 -14.26 -6.65 22.51
C PRO A 174 -13.56 -5.32 22.23
N GLU A 175 -13.22 -4.56 23.28
CA GLU A 175 -12.42 -3.34 23.15
C GLU A 175 -11.04 -3.59 22.54
N PHE A 176 -10.38 -4.69 22.92
CA PHE A 176 -9.12 -5.10 22.31
C PHE A 176 -9.30 -5.43 20.83
N LEU A 177 -10.33 -6.20 20.46
CA LEU A 177 -10.58 -6.56 19.07
C LEU A 177 -10.86 -5.33 18.19
N TYR A 178 -11.66 -4.37 18.67
CA TYR A 178 -11.89 -3.12 17.93
C TYR A 178 -10.60 -2.32 17.74
N LYS A 179 -9.79 -2.16 18.79
CA LYS A 179 -8.50 -1.48 18.71
C LYS A 179 -7.52 -2.22 17.80
N ALA A 180 -7.53 -3.54 17.83
CA ALA A 180 -6.66 -4.36 17.00
C ALA A 180 -6.99 -4.22 15.51
N MET A 181 -8.27 -4.29 15.16
CA MET A 181 -8.75 -4.06 13.79
C MET A 181 -8.41 -2.64 13.29
N ASP A 182 -8.60 -1.62 14.14
CA ASP A 182 -8.27 -0.23 13.82
C ASP A 182 -6.76 -0.04 13.58
N LEU A 183 -5.90 -0.63 14.42
CA LEU A 183 -4.45 -0.62 14.23
C LEU A 183 -4.02 -1.33 12.93
N CYS A 184 -4.59 -2.50 12.64
CA CYS A 184 -4.32 -3.22 11.39
C CYS A 184 -4.76 -2.40 10.16
N ASN A 185 -5.94 -1.79 10.20
CA ASN A 185 -6.46 -0.98 9.09
C ASN A 185 -5.59 0.26 8.85
N ARG A 186 -5.15 0.97 9.91
CA ARG A 186 -4.21 2.09 9.76
C ARG A 186 -2.89 1.64 9.14
N ALA A 187 -2.33 0.54 9.65
CA ALA A 187 -1.10 -0.01 9.11
C ALA A 187 -1.25 -0.42 7.64
N ASP A 188 -2.42 -0.91 7.22
CA ASP A 188 -2.71 -1.30 5.84
C ASP A 188 -2.71 -0.08 4.90
N LEU A 189 -3.37 1.01 5.31
CA LEU A 189 -3.37 2.28 4.58
C LEU A 189 -1.96 2.87 4.45
N ASP A 190 -1.18 2.84 5.52
CA ASP A 190 0.19 3.35 5.56
C ASP A 190 1.18 2.45 4.80
N PHE A 191 0.84 1.17 4.59
CA PHE A 191 1.74 0.17 4.01
C PHE A 191 2.27 0.55 2.62
N ARG A 192 1.43 1.21 1.80
CA ARG A 192 1.81 1.62 0.44
C ARG A 192 2.80 2.79 0.43
N ILE A 193 2.72 3.67 1.43
CA ILE A 193 3.49 4.93 1.50
C ILE A 193 4.75 4.75 2.37
N ALA A 194 4.76 3.77 3.26
CA ALA A 194 5.86 3.52 4.18
C ALA A 194 7.19 3.19 3.46
N ALA A 195 8.24 3.93 3.83
CA ALA A 195 9.60 3.68 3.35
C ALA A 195 10.15 2.33 3.84
N ASN A 196 9.83 1.95 5.08
CA ASN A 196 10.19 0.66 5.65
C ASN A 196 8.93 -0.11 6.08
N LYS A 197 8.47 -0.99 5.19
CA LYS A 197 7.30 -1.85 5.39
C LYS A 197 7.45 -2.83 6.53
N GLN A 198 8.66 -3.34 6.77
CA GLN A 198 8.92 -4.27 7.86
C GLN A 198 8.76 -3.57 9.21
N PHE A 199 9.37 -2.40 9.36
CA PHE A 199 9.26 -1.60 10.58
C PHE A 199 7.81 -1.21 10.88
N LEU A 200 7.01 -0.88 9.86
CA LEU A 200 5.59 -0.58 10.02
C LEU A 200 4.83 -1.75 10.66
N VAL A 201 5.07 -2.98 10.18
CA VAL A 201 4.44 -4.18 10.73
C VAL A 201 4.93 -4.45 12.16
N GLU A 202 6.25 -4.37 12.42
CA GLU A 202 6.82 -4.54 13.76
C GLU A 202 6.22 -3.53 14.77
N LEU A 203 6.10 -2.26 14.36
CA LEU A 203 5.48 -1.21 15.18
C LEU A 203 4.01 -1.53 15.48
N THR A 204 3.29 -2.08 14.51
CA THR A 204 1.88 -2.47 14.67
C THR A 204 1.76 -3.62 15.67
N LEU A 205 2.63 -4.64 15.60
CA LEU A 205 2.67 -5.75 16.54
C LEU A 205 2.97 -5.28 17.98
N ILE A 206 3.90 -4.34 18.14
CA ILE A 206 4.21 -3.73 19.44
C ILE A 206 2.98 -3.00 20.01
N LYS A 207 2.29 -2.20 19.19
CA LYS A 207 1.07 -1.48 19.60
C LYS A 207 -0.06 -2.45 19.99
N LEU A 208 -0.20 -3.57 19.28
CA LEU A 208 -1.18 -4.61 19.61
C LEU A 208 -0.92 -5.24 20.98
N CYS A 209 0.34 -5.59 21.29
CA CYS A 209 0.70 -6.10 22.62
C CYS A 209 0.39 -5.10 23.74
N GLN A 210 0.61 -3.80 23.48
CA GLN A 210 0.31 -2.74 24.44
C GLN A 210 -1.19 -2.50 24.63
N ALA A 211 -2.00 -2.70 23.58
CA ALA A 211 -3.45 -2.53 23.65
C ALA A 211 -4.14 -3.58 24.52
N ALA A 212 -3.55 -4.77 24.66
CA ALA A 212 -4.06 -5.85 25.50
C ALA A 212 -3.67 -5.71 26.99
N SER A 213 -2.53 -5.07 27.29
CA SER A 213 -2.12 -4.80 28.66
C SER A 213 -2.85 -3.56 29.20
N PRO A 214 -3.74 -3.67 30.20
CA PRO A 214 -4.33 -2.51 30.83
C PRO A 214 -3.21 -1.76 31.56
N SER A 215 -2.73 -0.66 30.97
CA SER A 215 -2.04 0.34 31.77
C SER A 215 -3.08 0.94 32.72
N PRO A 216 -2.86 0.95 34.05
CA PRO A 216 -3.72 1.71 34.93
C PRO A 216 -3.48 3.19 34.63
N GLY A 217 -4.51 3.88 34.16
CA GLY A 217 -4.51 5.32 33.92
C GLY A 217 -4.79 5.68 32.47
N ASN A 218 -6.07 5.83 32.14
CA ASN A 218 -6.56 6.86 31.23
C ASN A 218 -8.07 7.02 31.43
N ASP A 219 -8.43 7.59 32.58
CA ASP A 219 -9.61 8.45 32.66
C ASP A 219 -9.05 9.86 32.86
N SER A 220 -9.07 10.66 31.78
CA SER A 220 -9.01 12.13 31.72
C SER A 220 -8.25 12.58 30.46
N GLY A 221 -8.97 13.31 29.60
CA GLY A 221 -8.40 14.46 28.89
C GLY A 221 -7.87 14.20 27.48
N GLU A 222 -8.50 14.90 26.55
CA GLU A 222 -8.07 15.17 25.18
C GLU A 222 -6.59 15.62 25.11
N GLY A 223 -5.83 15.08 24.15
CA GLY A 223 -4.46 15.50 23.88
C GLY A 223 -3.64 14.43 23.18
N GLU A 224 -3.52 14.53 21.86
CA GLU A 224 -2.52 13.80 21.08
C GLU A 224 -1.11 14.16 21.58
N GLY A 225 -0.36 13.16 22.07
CA GLY A 225 1.05 13.33 22.36
C GLY A 225 1.56 12.48 23.50
N GLN A 226 2.46 11.55 23.17
CA GLN A 226 3.37 10.84 24.07
C GLN A 226 2.76 9.67 24.87
N SER A 227 2.49 8.59 24.15
CA SER A 227 2.47 7.26 24.77
C SER A 227 3.89 6.96 25.28
N ARG A 228 4.10 7.10 26.59
CA ARG A 228 5.35 6.71 27.26
C ARG A 228 5.58 5.22 27.05
N LEU A 229 6.53 4.88 26.20
CA LEU A 229 7.11 3.54 26.13
C LEU A 229 7.63 3.16 27.53
N LYS A 230 7.03 2.13 28.14
CA LYS A 230 7.58 1.54 29.37
C LYS A 230 8.92 0.87 29.02
N PRO A 231 9.98 1.06 29.82
CA PRO A 231 11.21 0.30 29.63
C PRO A 231 10.92 -1.17 29.91
N ILE A 232 11.46 -2.06 29.08
CA ILE A 232 11.57 -3.49 29.38
C ILE A 232 12.36 -3.61 30.69
N ALA A 233 11.65 -3.90 31.78
CA ALA A 233 12.27 -4.19 33.06
C ALA A 233 12.91 -5.58 32.96
N ALA A 234 14.24 -5.64 33.07
CA ALA A 234 14.97 -6.88 33.28
C ALA A 234 14.54 -7.49 34.63
N PRO A 235 14.42 -8.83 34.74
CA PRO A 235 14.08 -9.47 36.00
C PRO A 235 15.20 -9.23 37.02
N VAL A 236 14.80 -8.68 38.17
CA VAL A 236 15.64 -8.51 39.36
C VAL A 236 16.11 -9.89 39.86
N SER A 237 17.41 -10.13 39.74
CA SER A 237 18.09 -11.26 40.38
C SER A 237 18.16 -10.98 41.88
N SER A 238 17.39 -11.74 42.66
CA SER A 238 17.52 -11.81 44.12
C SER A 238 18.77 -12.62 44.48
N ALA A 239 19.85 -11.93 44.85
CA ALA A 239 21.03 -12.55 45.44
C ALA A 239 20.80 -12.82 46.95
N PRO A 240 21.06 -14.05 47.46
CA PRO A 240 21.26 -14.28 48.88
C PRO A 240 22.73 -14.05 49.27
N GLN A 241 22.94 -13.44 50.44
CA GLN A 241 24.24 -13.27 51.10
C GLN A 241 24.82 -14.59 51.68
N PRO A 242 26.13 -14.63 52.00
CA PRO A 242 26.96 -15.84 51.97
C PRO A 242 27.10 -16.58 53.31
N ALA A 243 27.34 -17.89 53.25
CA ALA A 243 27.87 -18.70 54.35
C ALA A 243 28.97 -19.67 53.85
N VAL A 244 29.86 -20.04 54.76
CA VAL A 244 31.31 -20.30 54.58
C VAL A 244 31.66 -21.80 54.46
N ALA A 245 32.72 -22.09 53.67
CA ALA A 245 33.60 -23.29 53.63
C ALA A 245 32.99 -24.64 53.14
N LYS A 246 33.67 -25.53 52.40
CA LYS A 246 35.08 -25.98 52.40
C LYS A 246 35.50 -26.56 51.02
N THR A 247 36.75 -26.32 50.58
CA THR A 247 37.56 -27.21 49.69
C THR A 247 38.11 -28.39 50.53
N PRO A 248 38.65 -29.54 50.00
CA PRO A 248 39.38 -29.80 48.74
C PRO A 248 38.76 -30.97 47.91
N ALA A 249 39.17 -31.35 46.69
CA ALA A 249 40.51 -31.66 46.21
C ALA A 249 40.59 -31.76 44.68
N VAL A 250 41.81 -31.48 44.20
CA VAL A 250 42.34 -31.56 42.83
C VAL A 250 42.59 -33.01 42.43
N VAL A 251 42.29 -33.39 41.17
CA VAL A 251 43.24 -34.09 40.29
C VAL A 251 42.97 -33.71 38.82
N ALA A 252 44.03 -33.29 38.15
CA ALA A 252 44.10 -32.90 36.75
C ALA A 252 44.17 -34.11 35.80
N ALA A 253 43.73 -33.93 34.55
CA ALA A 253 44.34 -34.60 33.40
C ALA A 253 44.12 -33.76 32.12
N VAL A 254 45.23 -33.23 31.61
CA VAL A 254 45.38 -32.63 30.28
C VAL A 254 45.55 -33.76 29.26
N GLY A 255 44.90 -33.65 28.12
CA GLY A 255 45.15 -34.50 26.96
C GLY A 255 44.68 -33.83 25.68
N SER A 256 45.62 -33.30 24.91
CA SER A 256 45.48 -33.07 23.46
C SER A 256 46.06 -34.29 22.74
N PRO A 257 45.51 -34.71 21.58
CA PRO A 257 46.20 -34.45 20.30
C PRO A 257 45.19 -34.10 19.18
N ALA A 258 45.46 -33.22 18.21
CA ALA A 258 46.35 -33.36 17.04
C ALA A 258 46.03 -34.56 16.13
N GLY A 259 45.73 -34.28 14.85
CA GLY A 259 45.71 -35.28 13.76
C GLY A 259 44.41 -35.28 12.96
N ASP A 260 44.23 -34.46 11.92
CA ASP A 260 44.73 -34.65 10.54
C ASP A 260 43.75 -35.43 9.63
N ARG A 261 43.74 -35.02 8.35
CA ARG A 261 43.16 -35.67 7.15
C ARG A 261 41.72 -35.36 6.73
N ARG A 262 41.67 -34.42 5.78
CA ARG A 262 40.79 -34.45 4.58
C ARG A 262 40.95 -35.79 3.84
N PRO A 263 39.92 -36.22 3.08
CA PRO A 263 40.08 -36.08 1.63
C PRO A 263 38.82 -35.61 0.90
N LYS A 264 39.10 -34.95 -0.23
CA LYS A 264 38.20 -34.57 -1.32
C LYS A 264 37.84 -35.84 -2.13
N PRO A 265 36.68 -35.90 -2.78
CA PRO A 265 36.66 -35.80 -4.26
C PRO A 265 35.39 -35.05 -4.74
N ALA A 266 35.19 -34.62 -5.97
CA ALA A 266 35.97 -34.42 -7.18
C ALA A 266 35.11 -33.43 -7.99
N VAL A 267 35.72 -32.40 -8.56
CA VAL A 267 35.06 -31.49 -9.51
C VAL A 267 35.79 -31.66 -10.82
N ALA A 268 35.07 -32.09 -11.85
CA ALA A 268 35.49 -32.00 -13.24
C ALA A 268 34.36 -31.33 -14.05
N PRO A 269 34.72 -30.58 -15.10
CA PRO A 269 33.94 -29.47 -15.62
C PRO A 269 33.02 -29.92 -16.76
N VAL A 270 31.87 -29.27 -16.91
CA VAL A 270 31.04 -29.40 -18.12
C VAL A 270 30.72 -28.01 -18.65
N SER A 271 31.06 -27.84 -19.92
CA SER A 271 30.97 -26.65 -20.76
C SER A 271 29.55 -26.10 -20.92
N PRO A 272 29.37 -24.80 -21.20
CA PRO A 272 28.06 -24.22 -21.50
C PRO A 272 27.57 -24.61 -22.90
N PRO A 273 26.29 -24.99 -23.08
CA PRO A 273 25.71 -25.16 -24.40
C PRO A 273 25.24 -23.82 -24.99
N SER A 274 25.44 -23.75 -26.30
CA SER A 274 25.08 -22.72 -27.25
C SER A 274 23.56 -22.47 -27.33
N ARG A 275 23.20 -21.20 -27.54
CA ARG A 275 21.85 -20.76 -27.95
C ARG A 275 21.39 -21.43 -29.27
N PRO A 276 20.09 -21.74 -29.37
CA PRO A 276 19.37 -21.50 -30.62
C PRO A 276 18.09 -20.66 -30.44
N THR A 277 18.01 -19.60 -31.25
CA THR A 277 16.88 -19.16 -32.07
C THR A 277 15.44 -19.29 -31.53
N THR A 278 14.86 -18.16 -31.16
CA THR A 278 13.41 -17.89 -31.23
C THR A 278 13.00 -17.41 -32.64
N PRO A 279 11.83 -17.84 -33.16
CA PRO A 279 11.27 -17.34 -34.41
C PRO A 279 10.60 -15.97 -34.27
N ALA A 280 10.58 -15.25 -35.39
CA ALA A 280 10.06 -13.91 -35.57
C ALA A 280 8.53 -13.83 -35.46
N LEU A 281 8.03 -12.74 -34.85
CA LEU A 281 6.66 -12.27 -35.01
C LEU A 281 6.63 -10.76 -35.26
N SER A 282 5.69 -10.40 -36.13
CA SER A 282 5.56 -9.18 -36.90
C SER A 282 4.90 -8.03 -36.13
N ASN A 283 5.35 -6.82 -36.48
CA ASN A 283 4.81 -5.49 -36.15
C ASN A 283 3.28 -5.36 -36.22
N LYS A 284 2.68 -4.71 -35.20
CA LYS A 284 1.70 -3.60 -35.33
C LYS A 284 1.80 -2.71 -34.07
N GLY A 285 1.99 -1.40 -34.29
CA GLY A 285 2.24 -0.40 -33.25
C GLY A 285 1.02 0.03 -32.43
N PRO A 286 1.22 0.84 -31.37
CA PRO A 286 0.24 1.09 -30.33
C PRO A 286 -0.61 2.34 -30.58
N ALA A 287 -1.87 2.29 -30.13
CA ALA A 287 -2.74 3.45 -29.94
C ALA A 287 -2.90 3.67 -28.43
N ALA A 288 -2.53 4.86 -27.97
CA ALA A 288 -2.79 5.35 -26.63
C ALA A 288 -4.24 5.85 -26.51
N LEU A 289 -4.90 5.58 -25.38
CA LEU A 289 -5.98 6.38 -24.79
C LEU A 289 -6.35 5.79 -23.43
N GLY A 290 -6.05 6.53 -22.36
CA GLY A 290 -6.61 6.28 -21.03
C GLY A 290 -7.94 7.04 -20.85
N PRO A 291 -8.78 6.59 -19.91
CA PRO A 291 -9.68 7.46 -19.15
C PRO A 291 -9.34 7.34 -17.65
N GLY A 292 -9.26 8.40 -16.85
CA GLY A 292 -10.30 9.40 -16.62
C GLY A 292 -11.18 8.95 -15.45
N ILE A 293 -10.84 9.34 -14.21
CA ILE A 293 -11.76 9.26 -13.07
C ILE A 293 -11.96 10.66 -12.50
N SER A 294 -13.17 11.15 -12.71
CA SER A 294 -13.78 12.33 -12.12
C SER A 294 -14.49 11.90 -10.83
N ILE A 295 -14.25 12.64 -9.75
CA ILE A 295 -15.04 12.56 -8.53
C ILE A 295 -16.22 13.53 -8.70
N ARG A 296 -17.44 12.99 -8.74
CA ARG A 296 -18.66 13.75 -8.43
C ARG A 296 -19.48 12.94 -7.43
N LEU A 297 -19.44 13.42 -6.19
CA LEU A 297 -20.31 13.00 -5.11
C LEU A 297 -21.64 13.73 -5.28
N GLY A 298 -22.72 12.96 -5.45
CA GLY A 298 -24.09 13.45 -5.36
C GLY A 298 -24.57 13.43 -3.91
N ALA A 299 -25.29 14.47 -3.51
CA ALA A 299 -26.17 14.44 -2.35
C ALA A 299 -27.49 15.12 -2.74
N GLU A 300 -28.57 14.46 -2.35
CA GLU A 300 -29.93 14.59 -2.86
C GLU A 300 -30.67 15.85 -2.43
N ARG A 301 -31.54 16.32 -3.34
CA ARG A 301 -32.56 17.35 -3.11
C ARG A 301 -33.67 16.79 -2.23
N LYS A 302 -33.90 17.42 -1.07
CA LYS A 302 -35.16 17.37 -0.33
C LYS A 302 -35.89 18.70 -0.56
N THR A 303 -37.03 18.64 -1.24
CA THR A 303 -37.95 19.78 -1.44
C THR A 303 -38.78 20.00 -0.17
N MET A 304 -38.72 21.20 0.40
CA MET A 304 -39.81 21.78 1.21
C MET A 304 -39.78 23.31 1.13
N ALA A 305 -40.92 23.85 0.70
CA ALA A 305 -41.55 25.14 0.98
C ALA A 305 -40.72 26.43 0.96
N GLU A 306 -41.19 27.34 0.09
CA GLU A 306 -40.81 28.73 -0.05
C GLU A 306 -41.67 29.60 0.90
N GLU A 307 -41.04 30.32 1.83
CA GLU A 307 -41.55 31.56 2.45
C GLU A 307 -40.36 32.42 2.94
N PRO A 308 -40.47 33.76 2.94
CA PRO A 308 -39.33 34.66 2.78
C PRO A 308 -38.64 34.98 4.10
N ALA A 309 -37.31 34.81 4.15
CA ALA A 309 -36.49 35.24 5.29
C ALA A 309 -35.38 36.18 4.83
N ALA A 310 -35.57 37.45 5.17
CA ALA A 310 -34.62 38.54 5.35
C ALA A 310 -33.20 38.39 4.76
N ALA A 311 -32.89 39.29 3.82
CA ALA A 311 -31.54 39.62 3.41
C ALA A 311 -30.64 39.91 4.63
N THR A 312 -29.73 38.98 4.93
CA THR A 312 -28.58 39.28 5.78
C THR A 312 -27.41 39.61 4.86
N MET A 313 -27.13 40.91 4.71
CA MET A 313 -25.94 41.40 4.03
C MET A 313 -24.70 40.91 4.78
N ALA A 314 -23.87 40.09 4.12
CA ALA A 314 -22.50 39.87 4.55
C ALA A 314 -21.75 41.22 4.55
N PRO A 315 -20.88 41.51 5.54
CA PRO A 315 -20.17 42.78 5.59
C PRO A 315 -19.20 42.86 4.40
N ARG A 316 -19.36 43.93 3.61
CA ARG A 316 -18.47 44.29 2.51
C ARG A 316 -17.08 44.59 3.10
N ARG A 317 -16.12 43.66 2.96
CA ARG A 317 -14.71 43.92 3.30
C ARG A 317 -14.24 45.14 2.50
N GLU A 318 -13.80 46.18 3.18
CA GLU A 318 -13.09 47.29 2.57
C GLU A 318 -11.86 46.74 1.83
N GLN A 319 -11.76 47.03 0.53
CA GLN A 319 -10.61 46.64 -0.28
C GLN A 319 -9.38 47.38 0.24
N ARG A 320 -8.37 46.63 0.68
CA ARG A 320 -7.11 47.21 1.14
C ARG A 320 -6.27 47.56 -0.09
N ALA A 321 -5.87 48.83 -0.20
CA ALA A 321 -5.11 49.37 -1.33
C ALA A 321 -3.90 50.16 -0.82
N ALA A 322 -3.06 49.53 0.03
CA ALA A 322 -1.83 50.15 0.48
C ALA A 322 -0.83 50.28 -0.69
N PRO A 323 -0.10 51.40 -0.81
CA PRO A 323 0.96 51.52 -1.81
C PRO A 323 2.08 50.53 -1.48
N TYR A 324 2.51 49.78 -2.49
CA TYR A 324 3.60 48.80 -2.36
C TYR A 324 4.67 49.06 -3.43
N THR A 325 5.88 48.59 -3.16
CA THR A 325 7.00 48.64 -4.10
C THR A 325 7.25 47.26 -4.69
N ASP A 326 7.77 47.21 -5.92
CA ASP A 326 8.05 45.95 -6.62
C ASP A 326 9.02 45.06 -5.82
N ALA A 327 10.01 45.67 -5.16
CA ALA A 327 10.94 44.98 -4.25
C ALA A 327 10.24 44.33 -3.04
N ALA A 328 9.10 44.86 -2.59
CA ALA A 328 8.34 44.26 -1.50
C ALA A 328 7.59 42.99 -1.93
N VAL A 329 7.23 42.89 -3.22
CA VAL A 329 6.62 41.69 -3.81
C VAL A 329 7.66 40.57 -3.92
N ASP A 330 8.88 40.88 -4.37
CA ASP A 330 9.97 39.92 -4.45
C ASP A 330 10.36 39.36 -3.07
N VAL A 331 10.44 40.24 -2.05
CA VAL A 331 10.71 39.83 -0.67
C VAL A 331 9.57 38.98 -0.10
N ALA A 332 8.31 39.29 -0.41
CA ALA A 332 7.16 38.48 0.00
C ALA A 332 7.16 37.09 -0.67
N TRP A 333 7.58 37.03 -1.94
CA TRP A 333 7.75 35.79 -2.71
C TRP A 333 8.85 34.88 -2.11
N GLU A 334 10.01 35.45 -1.77
CA GLU A 334 11.10 34.71 -1.12
C GLU A 334 10.73 34.26 0.32
N ASN A 335 9.98 35.07 1.06
CA ASN A 335 9.52 34.69 2.40
C ASN A 335 8.48 33.55 2.37
N PHE A 336 7.66 33.47 1.31
CA PHE A 336 6.74 32.33 1.12
C PHE A 336 7.51 31.03 0.87
N LEU A 337 8.57 31.09 0.05
CA LEU A 337 9.47 29.95 -0.21
C LEU A 337 10.14 29.42 1.07
N GLN A 338 10.53 30.31 1.99
CA GLN A 338 11.14 29.91 3.27
C GLN A 338 10.13 29.29 4.25
N SER A 339 8.84 29.65 4.13
CA SER A 339 7.80 29.20 5.05
C SER A 339 7.22 27.81 4.69
N ASN A 340 7.43 27.32 3.46
CA ASN A 340 6.93 26.03 2.97
C ASN A 340 8.05 25.12 2.41
N PRO A 341 8.94 24.57 3.25
CA PRO A 341 10.04 23.70 2.81
C PRO A 341 9.60 22.29 2.36
N SER A 342 8.36 21.86 2.65
CA SER A 342 7.85 20.52 2.36
C SER A 342 7.41 20.28 0.92
N ALA A 343 7.23 21.33 0.11
CA ALA A 343 6.81 21.25 -1.28
C ALA A 343 8.00 21.46 -2.24
N HIS A 344 8.91 20.49 -2.31
CA HIS A 344 10.16 20.58 -3.09
C HIS A 344 9.96 20.95 -4.57
N ILE A 345 8.87 20.48 -5.19
CA ILE A 345 8.56 20.77 -6.61
C ILE A 345 8.17 22.24 -6.78
N LEU A 346 7.23 22.73 -5.96
CA LEU A 346 6.80 24.13 -5.98
C LEU A 346 7.95 25.09 -5.65
N ALA A 347 8.77 24.75 -4.64
CA ALA A 347 9.91 25.57 -4.24
C ALA A 347 10.97 25.69 -5.35
N ASN A 348 11.21 24.61 -6.11
CA ASN A 348 12.10 24.64 -7.26
C ASN A 348 11.52 25.48 -8.40
N THR A 349 10.24 25.31 -8.71
CA THR A 349 9.56 26.09 -9.77
C THR A 349 9.47 27.59 -9.43
N MET A 350 9.18 27.95 -8.18
CA MET A 350 9.12 29.36 -7.76
C MET A 350 10.50 30.03 -7.63
N ARG A 351 11.58 29.25 -7.50
CA ARG A 351 12.97 29.77 -7.56
C ARG A 351 13.40 30.10 -8.98
N THR A 352 12.98 29.30 -9.96
CA THR A 352 13.26 29.52 -11.38
C THR A 352 12.36 30.60 -11.99
N CYS A 353 11.11 30.69 -11.54
CA CYS A 353 10.10 31.59 -12.10
C CYS A 353 9.87 32.80 -11.18
N ARG A 354 10.62 33.89 -11.40
CA ARG A 354 10.44 35.15 -10.65
C ARG A 354 9.35 36.03 -11.30
N PRO A 355 8.39 36.58 -10.53
CA PRO A 355 7.33 37.43 -11.08
C PRO A 355 7.91 38.71 -11.69
N ARG A 356 7.42 39.10 -12.87
CA ARG A 356 7.75 40.37 -13.54
C ARG A 356 6.51 41.23 -13.65
N ARG A 357 6.61 42.51 -13.31
CA ARG A 357 5.51 43.46 -13.43
C ARG A 357 5.25 43.79 -14.90
N LEU A 358 4.01 43.64 -15.36
CA LEU A 358 3.63 43.98 -16.74
C LEU A 358 2.97 45.36 -16.80
N GLN A 359 1.83 45.56 -16.11
CA GLN A 359 1.07 46.82 -16.03
C GLN A 359 0.29 46.90 -14.70
N ASP A 360 0.21 48.11 -14.13
CA ASP A 360 -0.49 48.41 -12.88
C ASP A 360 -0.19 47.41 -11.75
N ASP A 361 -1.22 46.75 -11.20
CA ASP A 361 -1.12 45.75 -10.12
C ASP A 361 -1.04 44.30 -10.65
N THR A 362 -0.69 44.11 -11.93
CA THR A 362 -0.62 42.79 -12.57
C THR A 362 0.82 42.33 -12.82
N PHE A 363 1.14 41.14 -12.29
CA PHE A 363 2.43 40.46 -12.40
C PHE A 363 2.31 39.22 -13.28
N ILE A 364 3.30 38.97 -14.12
CA ILE A 364 3.43 37.75 -14.91
C ILE A 364 4.48 36.86 -14.25
N VAL A 365 4.14 35.60 -14.00
CA VAL A 365 5.09 34.55 -13.60
C VAL A 365 5.48 33.78 -14.87
N PRO A 366 6.71 33.96 -15.38
CA PRO A 366 7.16 33.28 -16.58
C PRO A 366 7.50 31.83 -16.25
N VAL A 367 6.86 30.88 -16.91
CA VAL A 367 7.01 29.45 -16.65
C VAL A 367 7.54 28.74 -17.90
N GLU A 368 8.37 27.71 -17.71
CA GLU A 368 9.08 27.04 -18.82
C GLU A 368 8.36 25.77 -19.29
N SER A 369 7.43 25.21 -18.49
CA SER A 369 6.74 23.95 -18.80
C SER A 369 5.25 23.99 -18.43
N PRO A 370 4.36 23.34 -19.20
CA PRO A 370 2.95 23.17 -18.84
C PRO A 370 2.73 22.51 -17.47
N ALA A 371 3.62 21.59 -17.06
CA ALA A 371 3.55 20.95 -15.75
C ALA A 371 3.87 21.93 -14.60
N GLN A 372 4.79 22.86 -14.84
CA GLN A 372 5.11 23.93 -13.90
C GLN A 372 3.95 24.95 -13.81
N GLN A 373 3.27 25.22 -14.92
CA GLN A 373 2.09 26.10 -14.95
C GLN A 373 0.98 25.51 -14.08
N GLN A 374 0.64 24.23 -14.28
CA GLN A 374 -0.41 23.56 -13.52
C GLN A 374 -0.09 23.51 -12.02
N THR A 375 1.19 23.31 -11.67
CA THR A 375 1.66 23.30 -10.28
C THR A 375 1.53 24.69 -9.63
N ILE A 376 1.95 25.75 -10.34
CA ILE A 376 1.83 27.12 -9.86
C ILE A 376 0.36 27.54 -9.77
N GLU A 377 -0.48 27.23 -10.77
CA GLU A 377 -1.91 27.57 -10.78
C GLU A 377 -2.66 26.91 -9.62
N THR A 378 -2.34 25.64 -9.30
CA THR A 378 -2.94 24.93 -8.17
C THR A 378 -2.60 25.59 -6.83
N CYS A 379 -1.39 26.13 -6.69
CA CYS A 379 -0.92 26.79 -5.47
C CYS A 379 -1.08 28.32 -5.50
N MET A 380 -1.54 28.90 -6.61
CA MET A 380 -1.58 30.35 -6.84
C MET A 380 -2.54 31.04 -5.86
N GLN A 381 -3.62 30.37 -5.46
CA GLN A 381 -4.58 30.91 -4.52
C GLN A 381 -3.96 31.14 -3.13
N ASP A 382 -3.09 30.22 -2.69
CA ASP A 382 -2.39 30.31 -1.41
C ASP A 382 -1.27 31.35 -1.45
N ILE A 383 -0.49 31.36 -2.54
CA ILE A 383 0.56 32.35 -2.80
C ILE A 383 -0.03 33.76 -2.80
N ARG A 384 -1.13 33.96 -3.54
CA ARG A 384 -1.84 35.23 -3.61
C ARG A 384 -2.38 35.64 -2.24
N SER A 385 -3.03 34.73 -1.51
CA SER A 385 -3.53 35.01 -0.16
C SER A 385 -2.40 35.48 0.77
N TYR A 386 -1.24 34.81 0.74
CA TYR A 386 -0.09 35.18 1.54
C TYR A 386 0.48 36.56 1.18
N ILE A 387 0.67 36.82 -0.12
CA ILE A 387 1.25 38.08 -0.61
C ILE A 387 0.29 39.25 -0.37
N CYS A 388 -1.00 39.10 -0.66
CA CYS A 388 -2.02 40.14 -0.40
C CYS A 388 -2.13 40.46 1.09
N ASN A 389 -2.02 39.45 1.98
CA ASN A 389 -2.04 39.67 3.42
C ASN A 389 -0.77 40.34 3.94
N LYS A 390 0.40 40.06 3.36
CA LYS A 390 1.68 40.70 3.73
C LYS A 390 1.80 42.13 3.23
N LEU A 391 1.30 42.42 2.04
CA LEU A 391 1.36 43.75 1.42
C LEU A 391 0.14 44.62 1.73
N ALA A 392 -0.86 44.06 2.43
CA ALA A 392 -2.16 44.71 2.69
C ALA A 392 -2.76 45.35 1.41
N ASN A 393 -2.62 44.65 0.29
CA ASN A 393 -3.13 45.09 -1.00
C ASN A 393 -3.84 43.92 -1.71
N ASP A 394 -5.15 44.06 -1.87
CA ASP A 394 -6.01 43.01 -2.44
C ASP A 394 -6.16 43.15 -3.99
N LEU A 395 -5.54 44.17 -4.60
CA LEU A 395 -5.58 44.45 -6.04
C LEU A 395 -4.52 43.70 -6.85
N ILE A 396 -3.53 43.09 -6.18
CA ILE A 396 -2.44 42.36 -6.84
C ILE A 396 -2.99 41.13 -7.56
N ARG A 397 -2.69 41.05 -8.87
CA ARG A 397 -3.04 39.93 -9.74
C ARG A 397 -1.78 39.28 -10.28
N PHE A 398 -1.75 37.96 -10.28
CA PHE A 398 -0.69 37.18 -10.90
C PHE A 398 -1.27 36.40 -12.08
N ASN A 399 -0.66 36.55 -13.25
CA ASN A 399 -0.94 35.74 -14.44
C ASN A 399 0.24 34.80 -14.67
N VAL A 400 -0.02 33.57 -15.09
CA VAL A 400 1.03 32.60 -15.41
C VAL A 400 1.11 32.52 -16.93
N GLU A 401 2.28 32.79 -17.48
CA GLU A 401 2.50 32.71 -18.93
C GLU A 401 3.70 31.81 -19.23
N ILE A 402 3.54 30.92 -20.21
CA ILE A 402 4.64 30.10 -20.70
C ILE A 402 5.51 30.98 -21.61
N ILE A 403 6.77 31.18 -21.25
CA ILE A 403 7.73 31.88 -22.11
C ILE A 403 8.67 30.84 -22.71
N GLU A 404 8.50 30.55 -24.00
CA GLU A 404 9.44 29.75 -24.77
C GLU A 404 10.70 30.61 -25.04
N GLY A 405 11.73 30.45 -24.21
CA GLY A 405 13.02 31.09 -24.36
C GLY A 405 14.14 30.16 -23.89
N GLU A 406 15.17 30.01 -24.74
CA GLU A 406 16.31 29.09 -24.66
C GLU A 406 16.56 28.47 -23.28
N GLY A 407 16.00 27.27 -23.08
CA GLY A 407 16.20 26.47 -21.89
C GLY A 407 17.68 26.14 -21.72
N SER A 408 18.19 26.36 -20.50
CA SER A 408 19.53 25.94 -20.09
C SER A 408 19.75 24.45 -20.42
N PRO A 409 20.96 24.02 -20.83
CA PRO A 409 21.24 22.62 -21.20
C PRO A 409 21.00 21.56 -20.10
N ARG A 410 20.55 21.97 -18.90
CA ARG A 410 20.13 21.10 -17.80
C ARG A 410 18.63 20.78 -17.78
N THR A 411 17.82 21.41 -18.63
CA THR A 411 16.36 21.20 -18.67
C THR A 411 15.88 20.60 -19.99
N TRP A 412 16.79 20.28 -20.92
CA TRP A 412 16.42 19.65 -22.20
C TRP A 412 15.77 18.29 -21.97
N THR A 413 14.65 18.08 -22.65
CA THR A 413 14.00 16.76 -22.72
C THR A 413 14.84 15.79 -23.54
N GLU A 414 14.63 14.49 -23.37
CA GLU A 414 15.40 13.46 -24.09
C GLU A 414 15.33 13.62 -25.62
N LYS A 415 14.23 14.16 -26.15
CA LYS A 415 14.04 14.47 -27.58
C LYS A 415 14.85 15.71 -28.01
N GLU A 416 14.96 16.72 -27.16
CA GLU A 416 15.77 17.93 -27.42
C GLU A 416 17.27 17.65 -27.29
N VAL A 417 17.68 16.83 -26.31
CA VAL A 417 19.05 16.34 -26.19
C VAL A 417 19.44 15.52 -27.43
N LEU A 418 18.56 14.61 -27.89
CA LEU A 418 18.81 13.85 -29.10
C LEU A 418 18.93 14.76 -30.33
N ALA A 419 18.07 15.77 -30.46
CA ALA A 419 18.14 16.72 -31.57
C ALA A 419 19.47 17.49 -31.57
N HIS A 420 19.92 17.96 -30.42
CA HIS A 420 21.22 18.61 -30.27
C HIS A 420 22.39 17.66 -30.61
N MET A 421 22.34 16.41 -30.14
CA MET A 421 23.36 15.40 -30.44
C MET A 421 23.41 15.02 -31.93
N LEU A 422 22.26 15.04 -32.63
CA LEU A 422 22.19 14.81 -34.07
C LEU A 422 22.74 15.99 -34.89
N ASP A 423 22.63 17.22 -34.36
CA ASP A 423 23.18 18.41 -35.01
C ASP A 423 24.69 18.50 -34.84
N GLU A 424 25.22 18.14 -33.66
CA GLU A 424 26.67 18.11 -33.42
C GLU A 424 27.39 16.91 -34.05
N ASN A 425 26.72 15.76 -34.23
CA ASN A 425 27.39 14.57 -34.77
C ASN A 425 26.50 13.78 -35.77
N PRO A 426 26.74 13.95 -37.08
CA PRO A 426 26.00 13.24 -38.15
C PRO A 426 26.12 11.71 -38.08
N SER A 427 27.14 11.19 -37.39
CA SER A 427 27.39 9.75 -37.24
C SER A 427 26.31 9.05 -36.40
N ILE A 428 25.67 9.79 -35.49
CA ILE A 428 24.60 9.27 -34.61
C ILE A 428 23.33 8.99 -35.43
N ARG A 429 23.07 9.78 -36.48
CA ARG A 429 21.96 9.56 -37.42
C ARG A 429 22.11 8.22 -38.15
N ASN A 430 23.31 7.95 -38.66
CA ASN A 430 23.60 6.66 -39.32
C ASN A 430 23.44 5.47 -38.36
N LEU A 431 23.79 5.64 -37.08
CA LEU A 431 23.68 4.58 -36.07
C LEU A 431 22.22 4.32 -35.68
N MET A 432 21.40 5.36 -35.54
CA MET A 432 19.95 5.24 -35.34
C MET A 432 19.27 4.54 -36.53
N ASP A 433 19.61 4.93 -37.76
CA ASP A 433 19.03 4.34 -38.97
C ASP A 433 19.43 2.87 -39.14
N THR A 434 20.68 2.53 -38.81
CA THR A 434 21.20 1.16 -38.92
C THR A 434 20.57 0.23 -37.87
N LEU A 435 20.34 0.73 -36.65
CA LEU A 435 19.82 -0.08 -35.53
C LEU A 435 18.31 0.06 -35.34
N LYS A 436 17.62 0.88 -36.15
CA LYS A 436 16.18 1.17 -36.06
C LYS A 436 15.74 1.59 -34.66
N LEU A 437 16.50 2.46 -34.01
CA LEU A 437 16.20 2.96 -32.68
C LEU A 437 15.27 4.18 -32.78
N SER A 438 14.19 4.17 -32.01
CA SER A 438 13.31 5.32 -31.79
C SER A 438 13.18 5.59 -30.28
N LEU A 439 13.10 6.86 -29.89
CA LEU A 439 12.60 7.22 -28.55
C LEU A 439 11.07 7.23 -28.59
N ASP A 440 10.43 6.48 -27.69
CA ASP A 440 8.98 6.51 -27.46
C ASP A 440 8.55 7.87 -26.85
#